data_AF-A0A358HVK0-F1
#
_entry.id   AF-A0A358HVK0-F1
#
_cell.length_a   1.000
_cell.length_b   1.000
_cell.length_c   1.000
_cell.angle_alpha   90.00
_cell.angle_beta   90.00
_cell.angle_gamma   90.00
#
_symmetry.space_group_name_H-M   'P 1'
#
loop_
_entity.id
_entity.type
_entity.pdbx_description
1 polymer ?
#
loop_
_entity_poly.entity_id
_entity_poly.type
_entity_poly.pdbx_seq_one_letter_code
_entity_poly.pdbx_strand_id
1 'polypeptide(L)'
;FKANKNNEAFIDRISVIKVPYCLRVTEETQIYDKLLEGSELEQGACAPGTLKMLAQFSVLSRLHEHENSNLYSKMRVYDGETLKDVDPKAKSMQEYRDTAGVDEGMDGISTR
;
A
#
# COMPACT_ATOMS: atom_id res chain seq x y z
N PHE A 1 16.51 -15.22 -24.28
CA PHE A 1 15.03 -15.25 -24.16
C PHE A 1 14.26 -14.37 -25.16
N LYS A 2 14.90 -13.49 -25.96
CA LYS A 2 14.22 -12.48 -26.81
C LYS A 2 14.02 -12.85 -28.31
N ALA A 3 14.05 -14.13 -28.70
CA ALA A 3 14.07 -14.49 -30.13
C ALA A 3 13.33 -15.79 -30.51
N ASN A 4 12.18 -16.09 -29.89
CA ASN A 4 11.34 -17.21 -30.31
C ASN A 4 9.93 -16.74 -30.67
N LYS A 5 9.56 -16.87 -31.95
CA LYS A 5 8.28 -16.42 -32.56
C LYS A 5 7.04 -16.97 -31.86
N ASN A 6 7.14 -18.16 -31.25
CA ASN A 6 6.04 -18.73 -30.47
C ASN A 6 5.75 -17.97 -29.17
N ASN A 7 6.77 -17.36 -28.55
CA ASN A 7 6.57 -16.56 -27.34
C ASN A 7 5.94 -15.20 -27.65
N GLU A 8 6.26 -14.62 -28.80
CA GLU A 8 5.71 -13.34 -29.26
C GLU A 8 4.19 -13.45 -29.51
N ALA A 9 3.75 -14.52 -30.18
CA ALA A 9 2.32 -14.80 -30.38
C ALA A 9 1.55 -15.12 -29.07
N PHE A 10 2.25 -15.55 -28.02
CA PHE A 10 1.64 -15.81 -26.71
C PHE A 10 1.47 -14.51 -25.91
N ILE A 11 2.48 -13.63 -25.93
CA ILE A 11 2.42 -12.32 -25.28
C ILE A 11 1.33 -11.44 -25.90
N ASP A 12 1.12 -11.52 -27.22
CA ASP A 12 0.10 -10.75 -27.94
C ASP A 12 -1.36 -11.14 -27.56
N ARG A 13 -1.54 -12.27 -26.86
CA ARG A 13 -2.84 -12.74 -26.35
C ARG A 13 -3.02 -12.53 -24.86
N ILE A 14 -2.05 -11.91 -24.17
CA ILE A 14 -2.10 -11.66 -22.73
C ILE A 14 -2.28 -10.16 -22.49
N SER A 15 -3.33 -9.79 -21.77
CA SER A 15 -3.51 -8.44 -21.23
C SER A 15 -2.93 -8.37 -19.82
N VAL A 16 -1.84 -7.62 -19.65
CA VAL A 16 -1.26 -7.36 -18.32
C VAL A 16 -2.06 -6.27 -17.63
N ILE A 17 -2.75 -6.62 -16.55
CA ILE A 17 -3.45 -5.66 -15.68
C ILE A 17 -2.52 -5.36 -14.50
N LYS A 18 -2.11 -4.10 -14.39
CA LYS A 18 -1.38 -3.62 -13.22
C LYS A 18 -2.39 -3.27 -12.12
N VAL A 19 -2.13 -3.72 -10.89
CA VAL A 19 -3.00 -3.50 -9.73
C VAL A 19 -2.18 -2.76 -8.68
N PRO A 20 -2.68 -1.64 -8.12
CA PRO A 20 -1.96 -0.90 -7.09
C PRO A 20 -1.93 -1.68 -5.76
N TYR A 21 -0.93 -1.38 -4.94
CA TYR A 21 -0.82 -1.86 -3.57
C TYR A 21 -1.92 -1.30 -2.66
N CYS A 22 -2.18 -1.99 -1.56
CA CYS A 22 -3.04 -1.48 -0.49
C CYS A 22 -2.45 -0.21 0.12
N LEU A 23 -3.30 0.80 0.29
CA LEU A 23 -2.94 2.12 0.83
C LEU A 23 -3.48 2.36 2.25
N ARG A 24 -4.12 1.36 2.84
CA ARG A 24 -4.70 1.41 4.20
C ARG A 24 -3.92 0.51 5.12
N VAL A 25 -3.52 1.06 6.26
CA VAL A 25 -2.73 0.33 7.26
C VAL A 25 -3.50 -0.85 7.82
N THR A 26 -4.81 -0.69 8.04
CA THR A 26 -5.69 -1.74 8.52
C THR A 26 -5.73 -2.94 7.55
N GLU A 27 -5.82 -2.66 6.25
CA GLU A 27 -5.87 -3.71 5.22
C GLU A 27 -4.50 -4.41 5.07
N GLU A 28 -3.41 -3.65 5.09
CA GLU A 28 -2.06 -4.23 5.03
C GLU A 28 -1.74 -5.09 6.25
N THR A 29 -2.22 -4.70 7.44
CA THR A 29 -2.06 -5.50 8.66
C THR A 29 -2.78 -6.85 8.53
N GLN A 30 -4.00 -6.86 7.97
CA GLN A 30 -4.74 -8.10 7.71
C GLN A 30 -4.04 -9.01 6.69
N ILE A 31 -3.34 -8.44 5.71
CA ILE A 31 -2.52 -9.21 4.78
C ILE A 31 -1.38 -9.91 5.52
N TYR A 32 -0.73 -9.24 6.47
CA TYR A 32 0.33 -9.86 7.27
C TYR A 32 -0.18 -10.94 8.20
N ASP A 33 -1.32 -10.71 8.86
CA ASP A 33 -1.96 -11.73 9.70
C ASP A 33 -2.23 -13.00 8.88
N LYS A 34 -2.84 -12.86 7.70
CA LYS A 34 -3.12 -13.98 6.80
C LYS A 34 -1.85 -14.68 6.30
N LEU A 35 -0.76 -13.95 6.07
CA LEU A 35 0.52 -14.54 5.65
C LEU A 35 1.18 -15.32 6.79
N LEU A 36 1.07 -14.84 8.03
CA LEU A 36 1.63 -15.51 9.20
C LEU A 36 0.85 -16.77 9.57
N GLU A 37 -0.48 -16.75 9.47
CA GLU A 37 -1.34 -17.93 9.67
C GLU A 37 -0.97 -19.10 8.73
N GLY A 38 -0.47 -18.81 7.53
CA GLY A 38 -0.03 -19.83 6.57
C GLY A 38 1.45 -20.18 6.65
N SER A 39 2.20 -19.63 7.61
CA SER A 39 3.66 -19.72 7.70
C SER A 39 4.12 -20.62 8.84
N GLU A 40 5.34 -21.15 8.74
CA GLU A 40 6.02 -21.85 9.84
C GLU A 40 6.25 -20.95 11.07
N LEU A 41 6.08 -19.64 10.90
CA LEU A 41 6.22 -18.62 11.95
C LEU A 41 4.93 -18.31 12.71
N GLU A 42 3.83 -19.03 12.47
CA GLU A 42 2.53 -18.81 13.15
C GLU A 42 2.67 -18.79 14.68
N GLN A 43 3.49 -19.68 15.25
CA GLN A 43 3.72 -19.78 16.70
C GLN A 43 4.87 -18.91 17.22
N GLY A 44 5.48 -18.11 16.34
CA GLY A 44 6.58 -17.22 16.70
C GLY A 44 6.12 -16.11 17.66
N ALA A 45 6.95 -15.78 18.65
CA ALA A 45 6.67 -14.65 19.53
C ALA A 45 6.73 -13.33 18.73
N CYS A 46 5.60 -12.66 18.60
CA CYS A 46 5.48 -11.36 17.95
C CYS A 46 5.07 -10.31 18.97
N ALA A 47 5.89 -9.25 19.13
CA ALA A 47 5.56 -8.17 20.06
C ALA A 47 4.29 -7.44 19.59
N PRO A 48 3.42 -6.99 20.52
CA PRO A 48 2.19 -6.31 20.16
C PRO A 48 2.50 -5.04 19.35
N GLY A 49 1.78 -4.86 18.24
CA GLY A 49 1.95 -3.71 17.35
C GLY A 49 3.06 -3.85 16.29
N THR A 50 3.84 -4.94 16.29
CA THR A 50 4.89 -5.17 15.26
C THR A 50 4.30 -5.16 13.85
N LEU A 51 3.24 -5.92 13.61
CA LEU A 51 2.60 -6.00 12.29
C LEU A 51 2.01 -4.65 11.86
N LYS A 52 1.39 -3.94 12.79
CA LYS A 52 0.89 -2.58 12.55
C LYS A 52 2.03 -1.63 12.17
N MET A 53 3.17 -1.70 12.86
CA MET A 53 4.33 -0.85 12.57
C MET A 53 4.91 -1.15 11.18
N LEU A 54 5.05 -2.43 10.82
CA LEU A 54 5.47 -2.85 9.49
C LEU A 54 4.48 -2.41 8.41
N ALA A 55 3.18 -2.44 8.71
CA ALA A 55 2.12 -2.04 7.79
C ALA A 55 2.17 -0.54 7.55
N GLN A 56 2.35 0.26 8.62
CA GLN A 56 2.56 1.70 8.51
C GLN A 56 3.78 2.04 7.66
N PHE A 57 4.92 1.38 7.89
CA PHE A 57 6.12 1.60 7.09
C PHE A 57 5.89 1.30 5.61
N SER A 58 5.26 0.17 5.31
CA SER A 58 5.03 -0.27 3.94
C SER A 58 4.04 0.65 3.21
N VAL A 59 2.94 1.03 3.86
CA VAL A 59 1.97 1.99 3.30
C VAL A 59 2.61 3.35 3.08
N LEU A 60 3.38 3.89 4.03
CA LEU A 60 4.08 5.17 3.85
C LEU A 60 4.99 5.17 2.63
N SER A 61 5.67 4.05 2.35
CA SER A 61 6.54 3.93 1.17
C SER A 61 5.80 3.95 -0.18
N ARG A 62 4.47 3.74 -0.17
CA ARG A 62 3.61 3.66 -1.37
C ARG A 62 2.83 4.95 -1.63
N LEU A 63 2.80 5.86 -0.66
CA LEU A 63 2.06 7.11 -0.73
C LEU A 63 2.92 8.21 -1.36
N HIS A 64 2.33 8.97 -2.28
CA HIS A 64 2.97 10.17 -2.80
C HIS A 64 2.88 11.33 -1.80
N GLU A 65 3.97 12.08 -1.68
CA GLU A 65 4.02 13.29 -0.85
C GLU A 65 3.02 14.33 -1.34
N HIS A 66 2.49 15.11 -0.40
CA HIS A 66 1.55 16.18 -0.68
C HIS A 66 2.19 17.50 -0.25
N GLU A 67 2.19 18.52 -1.12
CA GLU A 67 2.91 19.78 -0.87
C GLU A 67 2.47 20.48 0.44
N ASN A 68 1.17 20.41 0.74
CA ASN A 68 0.57 21.15 1.86
C ASN A 68 0.17 20.27 3.05
N SER A 69 0.60 19.00 3.11
CA SER A 69 0.22 18.10 4.21
C SER A 69 1.27 17.02 4.46
N ASN A 70 1.37 16.58 5.72
CA ASN A 70 2.28 15.51 6.10
C ASN A 70 1.80 14.16 5.55
N LEU A 71 2.75 13.37 5.05
CA LEU A 71 2.54 11.99 4.59
C LEU A 71 1.90 11.11 5.67
N TYR A 72 2.30 11.28 6.94
CA TYR A 72 1.71 10.54 8.06
C TYR A 72 0.22 10.88 8.27
N SER A 73 -0.15 12.16 8.12
CA SER A 73 -1.54 12.60 8.20
C SER A 73 -2.36 12.03 7.04
N LYS A 74 -1.79 12.01 5.83
CA LYS A 74 -2.40 11.38 4.64
C LYS A 74 -2.67 9.89 4.86
N MET A 75 -1.69 9.13 5.39
CA MET A 75 -1.85 7.71 5.72
C MET A 75 -3.02 7.47 6.68
N ARG A 76 -3.13 8.26 7.77
CA ARG A 76 -4.21 8.12 8.76
C ARG A 76 -5.58 8.45 8.16
N VAL A 77 -5.65 9.49 7.32
CA VAL A 77 -6.90 9.82 6.59
C VAL A 77 -7.31 8.68 5.66
N TYR A 78 -6.35 8.05 4.96
CA TYR A 78 -6.63 6.88 4.12
C TYR A 78 -7.13 5.68 4.92
N ASP A 79 -6.60 5.48 6.14
CA ASP A 79 -7.09 4.43 7.03
C ASP A 79 -8.54 4.69 7.53
N GLY A 80 -9.02 5.93 7.40
CA GLY A 80 -10.39 6.36 7.75
C GLY A 80 -10.46 7.30 8.95
N GLU A 81 -9.32 7.74 9.48
CA GLU A 81 -9.26 8.62 10.64
C GLU A 81 -9.63 10.07 10.27
N THR A 82 -10.38 10.74 11.16
CA THR A 82 -10.69 12.17 11.02
C THR A 82 -9.68 12.98 11.82
N LEU A 83 -8.84 13.76 11.12
CA LEU A 83 -7.75 14.53 11.74
C LEU A 83 -8.07 15.99 12.01
N LYS A 84 -9.33 16.42 11.95
CA LYS A 84 -9.72 17.84 12.09
C LYS A 84 -9.18 18.51 13.37
N ASP A 85 -9.11 17.75 14.47
CA ASP A 85 -8.65 18.25 15.78
C ASP A 85 -7.15 18.00 16.04
N VAL A 86 -6.49 17.21 15.19
CA VAL A 86 -5.10 16.76 15.39
C VAL A 86 -4.14 17.46 14.44
N ASP A 87 -4.55 17.67 13.19
CA ASP A 87 -3.74 18.34 12.18
C ASP A 87 -4.63 19.21 11.28
N PRO A 88 -4.61 20.54 11.45
CA PRO A 88 -5.42 21.46 10.65
C PRO A 88 -4.99 21.52 9.18
N LYS A 89 -3.79 21.00 8.83
CA LYS A 89 -3.32 20.92 7.45
C LYS A 89 -3.76 19.63 6.75
N ALA A 90 -4.31 18.67 7.49
CA ALA A 90 -4.80 17.43 6.91
C ALA A 90 -5.94 17.70 5.93
N LYS A 91 -5.82 17.14 4.73
CA LYS A 91 -6.82 17.24 3.67
C LYS A 91 -7.85 16.12 3.76
N SER A 92 -8.95 16.29 3.03
CA SER A 92 -9.94 15.23 2.88
C SER A 92 -9.37 14.06 2.07
N MET A 93 -9.92 12.85 2.25
CA MET A 93 -9.51 11.68 1.47
C MET A 93 -9.66 11.92 -0.04
N GLN A 94 -10.70 12.63 -0.47
CA GLN A 94 -10.93 12.93 -1.88
C GLN A 94 -9.83 13.84 -2.45
N GLU A 95 -9.49 14.92 -1.74
CA GLU A 95 -8.45 15.86 -2.17
C GLU A 95 -7.08 15.18 -2.29
N TYR A 96 -6.75 14.26 -1.38
CA TYR A 96 -5.53 13.47 -1.48
C TYR A 96 -5.50 12.56 -2.71
N ARG A 97 -6.62 11.90 -3.03
CA ARG A 97 -6.73 11.05 -4.22
C ARG A 97 -6.63 11.86 -5.51
N ASP A 98 -7.32 12.99 -5.56
CA ASP A 98 -7.29 13.88 -6.73
C ASP A 98 -5.88 14.42 -6.97
N THR A 99 -5.14 14.73 -5.90
CA THR A 99 -3.75 15.23 -6.00
C THR A 99 -2.74 14.14 -6.35
N ALA A 100 -2.90 12.93 -5.82
CA ALA A 100 -1.95 11.84 -6.05
C ALA A 100 -2.10 11.18 -7.43
N GLY A 101 -3.30 11.27 -8.02
CA GLY A 101 -3.60 10.73 -9.34
C GLY A 101 -3.79 9.22 -9.37
N VAL A 102 -3.82 8.66 -10.59
CA VAL A 102 -4.13 7.24 -10.84
C VAL A 102 -2.98 6.29 -10.51
N ASP A 103 -1.76 6.81 -10.38
CA ASP A 103 -0.56 6.01 -10.15
C ASP A 103 -0.24 5.85 -8.65
N GLU A 104 -1.09 6.36 -7.76
CA GLU A 104 -0.87 6.22 -6.32
C GLU A 104 -0.93 4.75 -5.88
N GLY A 105 0.11 4.29 -5.18
CA GLY A 105 0.25 2.91 -4.77
C GLY A 105 0.70 1.95 -5.87
N MET A 106 1.11 2.45 -7.05
CA MET A 106 1.69 1.60 -8.09
C MET A 106 3.15 1.22 -7.79
N ASP A 107 3.83 2.01 -6.96
CA ASP A 107 5.20 1.80 -6.52
C ASP A 107 5.29 1.75 -4.98
N GLY A 108 6.42 1.27 -4.46
CA GLY A 108 6.70 1.21 -3.02
C GLY A 108 7.19 -0.16 -2.57
N ILE A 109 7.35 -0.33 -1.26
CA ILE A 109 7.87 -1.57 -0.69
C ILE A 109 6.74 -2.61 -0.61
N SER A 110 7.01 -3.75 -1.25
CA SER A 110 6.27 -5.00 -1.06
C SER A 110 6.89 -5.79 0.09
N THR A 111 6.04 -6.45 0.87
CA THR A 111 6.46 -7.47 1.84
C THR A 111 6.58 -8.87 1.24
N ARG A 112 6.24 -9.00 -0.06
CA ARG A 112 6.38 -10.21 -0.89
C ARG A 112 7.48 -10.03 -1.92
#